data_AF-A0A0R1JRV0-F1
#
_entry.id   AF-A0A0R1JRV0-F1
#
_cell.length_a   1.000
_cell.length_b   1.000
_cell.length_c   1.000
_cell.angle_alpha   90.00
_cell.angle_beta   90.00
_cell.angle_gamma   90.00
#
_symmetry.space_group_name_H-M   'P 1'
#
loop_
_entity.id
_entity.type
_entity.pdbx_description
1 polymer ?
#
loop_
_entity_poly.entity_id
_entity_poly.type
_entity_poly.pdbx_seq_one_letter_code
_entity_poly.pdbx_strand_id
1 'polypeptide(L)'
;MTGIMTLKEFDDYMQEAGFNYSLLVMVALDEANNEHKAGHDDYAYESQIDALDFAESEAANGPTYEPVLKYLSMRDERYLQRIYNTWKNYLSKIDRKIQEVHFDDK
;
A
#
# COMPACT_ATOMS: atom_id res chain seq x y z
N MET A 1 -14.17 7.93 -15.61
CA MET A 1 -14.65 8.05 -14.22
C MET A 1 -13.50 8.69 -13.46
N THR A 2 -13.65 9.93 -13.01
CA THR A 2 -12.54 10.72 -12.45
C THR A 2 -12.96 11.23 -11.09
N GLY A 3 -12.40 10.64 -10.05
CA GLY A 3 -12.63 11.02 -8.66
C GLY A 3 -11.84 10.09 -7.76
N ILE A 4 -11.08 10.68 -6.83
CA ILE A 4 -10.44 9.96 -5.74
C ILE A 4 -11.48 9.04 -5.10
N MET A 5 -11.13 7.76 -4.99
CA MET A 5 -11.91 6.81 -4.22
C MET A 5 -11.76 7.14 -2.75
N THR A 6 -12.84 7.06 -1.99
CA THR A 6 -12.72 7.01 -0.54
C THR A 6 -11.96 5.76 -0.14
N LEU A 7 -11.30 5.79 1.01
CA LEU A 7 -10.61 4.60 1.54
C LEU A 7 -11.56 3.42 1.74
N LYS A 8 -12.85 3.69 1.98
CA LYS A 8 -13.89 2.66 2.07
C LYS A 8 -14.15 2.00 0.72
N GLU A 9 -14.31 2.77 -0.35
CA GLU A 9 -14.53 2.22 -1.70
C GLU A 9 -13.33 1.38 -2.15
N PHE A 10 -12.12 1.84 -1.84
CA PHE A 10 -10.89 1.07 -2.08
C PHE A 10 -10.89 -0.26 -1.28
N ASP A 11 -11.21 -0.20 0.01
CA ASP A 11 -11.26 -1.38 0.89
C ASP A 11 -12.34 -2.39 0.49
N ASP A 12 -13.52 -1.92 0.05
CA ASP A 12 -14.58 -2.76 -0.47
C ASP A 12 -14.10 -3.51 -1.73
N TYR A 13 -13.45 -2.81 -2.67
CA TYR A 13 -12.89 -3.42 -3.88
C TYR A 13 -11.84 -4.49 -3.55
N MET A 14 -10.90 -4.17 -2.66
CA MET A 14 -9.86 -5.12 -2.22
C MET A 14 -10.47 -6.39 -1.62
N GLN A 15 -11.54 -6.27 -0.84
CA GLN A 15 -12.24 -7.42 -0.25
C GLN A 15 -12.98 -8.25 -1.30
N GLU A 16 -13.74 -7.61 -2.19
CA GLU A 16 -14.51 -8.30 -3.23
C GLU A 16 -13.58 -9.11 -4.15
N ALA A 17 -12.40 -8.57 -4.46
CA ALA A 17 -11.41 -9.23 -5.28
C ALA A 17 -10.50 -10.22 -4.52
N GLY A 18 -10.59 -10.26 -3.17
CA GLY A 18 -9.78 -11.15 -2.34
C GLY A 18 -8.29 -10.78 -2.28
N PHE A 19 -7.97 -9.51 -2.52
CA PHE A 19 -6.61 -8.99 -2.51
C PHE A 19 -6.09 -8.71 -1.10
N ASN A 20 -4.77 -8.58 -0.97
CA ASN A 20 -4.11 -8.27 0.30
C ASN A 20 -3.56 -6.87 0.28
N TYR A 21 -3.53 -6.22 1.44
CA TYR A 21 -2.70 -5.04 1.62
C TYR A 21 -1.23 -5.46 1.72
N SER A 22 -0.49 -5.34 0.63
CA SER A 22 0.96 -5.52 0.60
C SER A 22 1.69 -4.21 0.90
N LEU A 23 3.02 -4.26 1.03
CA LEU A 23 3.80 -3.06 1.28
C LEU A 23 3.66 -2.03 0.16
N LEU A 24 3.65 -2.46 -1.10
CA LEU A 24 3.53 -1.55 -2.25
C LEU A 24 2.15 -0.89 -2.30
N VAL A 25 1.09 -1.66 -2.03
CA VAL A 25 -0.27 -1.13 -1.87
C VAL A 25 -0.30 -0.06 -0.77
N MET A 26 0.30 -0.33 0.39
CA MET A 26 0.34 0.63 1.51
C MET A 26 1.14 1.90 1.18
N VAL A 27 2.26 1.76 0.46
CA VAL A 27 3.08 2.91 0.03
C VAL A 27 2.30 3.80 -0.93
N ALA A 28 1.68 3.21 -1.95
CA ALA A 28 0.87 3.94 -2.93
C ALA A 28 -0.35 4.62 -2.28
N LEU A 29 -0.99 3.99 -1.30
CA LEU A 29 -2.07 4.62 -0.52
C LEU A 29 -1.57 5.73 0.41
N ASP A 30 -0.36 5.63 0.97
CA ASP A 30 0.24 6.72 1.75
C ASP A 30 0.55 7.93 0.86
N GLU A 31 1.08 7.67 -0.35
CA GLU A 31 1.32 8.68 -1.38
C GLU A 31 0.03 9.37 -1.80
N ALA A 32 -1.02 8.60 -2.11
CA ALA A 32 -2.34 9.14 -2.45
C ALA A 32 -2.88 10.11 -1.38
N ASN A 33 -2.74 9.74 -0.11
CA ASN A 33 -3.15 10.57 1.02
C ASN A 33 -2.29 11.85 1.14
N ASN A 34 -1.00 11.78 0.85
CA ASN A 34 -0.11 12.93 0.88
C ASN A 34 -0.41 13.91 -0.26
N GLU A 35 -0.66 13.41 -1.47
CA GLU A 35 -1.05 14.22 -2.62
C GLU A 35 -2.43 14.88 -2.40
N HIS A 36 -3.41 14.15 -1.87
CA HIS A 36 -4.72 14.71 -1.55
C HIS A 36 -4.60 15.85 -0.52
N LYS A 37 -3.79 15.68 0.53
CA LYS A 37 -3.51 16.74 1.52
C LYS A 37 -2.81 17.96 0.92
N ALA A 38 -2.03 17.77 -0.14
CA ALA A 38 -1.40 18.85 -0.89
C ALA A 38 -2.37 19.55 -1.88
N GLY A 39 -3.59 19.03 -2.05
CA GLY A 39 -4.59 19.53 -2.99
C GLY A 39 -4.38 19.03 -4.42
N HIS A 40 -3.64 17.93 -4.58
CA HIS A 40 -3.26 17.32 -5.85
C HIS A 40 -4.13 16.10 -6.14
N ASP A 41 -5.43 16.34 -6.40
CA ASP A 41 -6.39 15.24 -6.43
C ASP A 41 -6.20 14.26 -7.60
N ASP A 42 -5.69 14.75 -8.74
CA ASP A 42 -5.38 13.91 -9.90
C ASP A 42 -4.25 12.92 -9.58
N TYR A 43 -3.17 13.39 -8.93
CA TYR A 43 -2.05 12.56 -8.52
C TYR A 43 -2.45 11.58 -7.41
N ALA A 44 -3.30 12.02 -6.48
CA ALA A 44 -3.84 11.13 -5.47
C ALA A 44 -4.67 9.99 -6.08
N TYR A 45 -5.46 10.28 -7.11
CA TYR A 45 -6.18 9.28 -7.86
C TYR A 45 -5.23 8.32 -8.60
N GLU A 46 -4.20 8.83 -9.28
CA GLU A 46 -3.18 8.00 -9.95
C GLU A 46 -2.51 7.03 -8.96
N SER A 47 -2.08 7.50 -7.79
CA SER A 47 -1.49 6.62 -6.76
C SER A 47 -2.47 5.58 -6.20
N GLN A 48 -3.79 5.86 -6.17
CA GLN A 48 -4.78 4.84 -5.83
C GLN A 48 -4.92 3.79 -6.92
N ILE A 49 -4.80 4.16 -8.20
CA ILE A 49 -4.77 3.19 -9.30
C ILE A 49 -3.51 2.33 -9.22
N ASP A 50 -2.34 2.91 -8.96
CA ASP A 50 -1.11 2.16 -8.74
C ASP A 50 -1.25 1.15 -7.59
N ALA A 51 -1.93 1.53 -6.50
CA ALA A 51 -2.20 0.63 -5.39
C ALA A 51 -3.05 -0.58 -5.82
N LEU A 52 -4.05 -0.39 -6.69
CA LEU A 52 -4.83 -1.50 -7.25
C LEU A 52 -3.99 -2.37 -8.20
N ASP A 53 -3.21 -1.75 -9.08
CA ASP A 53 -2.35 -2.47 -10.02
C ASP A 53 -1.32 -3.35 -9.29
N PHE A 54 -0.76 -2.86 -8.17
CA PHE A 54 0.09 -3.68 -7.30
C PHE A 54 -0.66 -4.85 -6.69
N ALA A 55 -1.87 -4.62 -6.16
CA ALA A 55 -2.68 -5.66 -5.55
C ALA A 55 -3.04 -6.77 -6.56
N GLU A 56 -3.47 -6.39 -7.77
CA GLU A 56 -3.79 -7.31 -8.86
C GLU A 56 -2.55 -8.11 -9.31
N SER A 57 -1.43 -7.41 -9.53
CA SER A 57 -0.20 -8.03 -9.98
C SER A 57 0.34 -9.03 -8.95
N GLU A 58 0.35 -8.69 -7.66
CA GLU A 58 0.84 -9.60 -6.62
C GLU A 58 -0.13 -10.75 -6.33
N ALA A 59 -1.43 -10.56 -6.54
CA ALA A 59 -2.39 -11.67 -6.52
C ALA A 59 -2.12 -12.69 -7.65
N ALA A 60 -1.72 -12.21 -8.83
CA ALA A 60 -1.42 -13.07 -9.98
C ALA A 60 -0.02 -13.70 -9.94
N ASN A 61 0.99 -12.95 -9.47
CA ASN A 61 2.41 -13.29 -9.64
C ASN A 61 3.15 -13.56 -8.31
N GLY A 62 2.49 -13.30 -7.17
CA GLY A 62 3.11 -13.37 -5.86
C GLY A 62 3.82 -12.07 -5.44
N PRO A 63 4.39 -12.03 -4.23
CA PRO A 63 5.03 -10.85 -3.64
C PRO A 63 6.19 -10.31 -4.48
N THR A 64 6.19 -9.01 -4.79
CA THR A 64 7.24 -8.41 -5.63
C THR A 64 8.41 -7.85 -4.82
N TYR A 65 8.17 -7.39 -3.59
CA TYR A 65 9.12 -6.50 -2.90
C TYR A 65 10.10 -7.19 -1.92
N GLU A 66 9.83 -8.41 -1.46
CA GLU A 66 10.72 -9.11 -0.51
C GLU A 66 12.18 -9.29 -1.00
N PRO A 67 12.45 -9.57 -2.29
CA PRO A 67 13.82 -9.76 -2.77
C PRO A 67 14.68 -8.49 -2.72
N VAL A 68 14.07 -7.30 -2.75
CA VAL A 68 14.79 -6.02 -2.91
C VAL A 68 15.06 -5.30 -1.60
N LEU A 69 14.33 -5.60 -0.51
CA LEU A 69 14.55 -5.00 0.82
C LEU A 69 16.01 -5.10 1.28
N LYS A 70 16.68 -6.22 0.98
CA LYS A 70 18.07 -6.48 1.37
C LYS A 70 19.06 -5.45 0.81
N TYR A 71 18.73 -4.83 -0.32
CA TYR A 71 19.58 -3.89 -1.02
C TYR A 71 19.21 -2.41 -0.80
N LEU A 72 18.13 -2.15 -0.06
CA LEU A 72 17.73 -0.78 0.27
C LEU A 72 18.71 -0.13 1.24
N SER A 73 18.81 1.19 1.14
CA SER A 73 19.52 1.97 2.16
C SER A 73 18.78 1.88 3.50
N MET A 74 19.50 2.01 4.62
CA MET A 74 18.88 2.07 5.95
C MET A 74 17.81 3.17 6.07
N ARG A 75 17.94 4.26 5.29
CA ARG A 75 16.95 5.34 5.30
C ARG A 75 15.63 4.88 4.68
N ASP A 76 15.71 4.23 3.52
CA ASP A 76 14.54 3.80 2.76
C ASP A 76 13.85 2.64 3.48
N GLU A 77 14.63 1.70 4.03
CA GLU A 77 14.10 0.59 4.82
C GLU A 77 13.32 1.09 6.05
N ARG A 78 13.86 2.06 6.81
CA ARG A 78 13.15 2.67 7.94
C ARG A 78 11.90 3.43 7.51
N TYR A 79 11.93 4.09 6.36
CA TYR A 79 10.77 4.78 5.80
C TYR A 79 9.64 3.80 5.50
N LEU A 80 9.95 2.70 4.81
CA LEU A 80 9.00 1.63 4.49
C LEU A 80 8.47 0.92 5.73
N GLN A 81 9.34 0.63 6.70
CA GLN A 81 8.95 0.02 7.97
C GLN A 81 7.97 0.90 8.76
N ARG A 82 8.16 2.22 8.73
CA ARG A 82 7.22 3.16 9.36
C ARG A 82 5.85 3.15 8.67
N ILE A 83 5.81 3.13 7.34
CA ILE A 83 4.56 3.02 6.57
C ILE A 83 3.85 1.71 6.92
N TYR A 84 4.56 0.59 6.83
CA TYR A 84 4.04 -0.73 7.17
C TYR A 84 3.43 -0.76 8.57
N ASN A 85 4.16 -0.29 9.58
CA ASN A 85 3.66 -0.27 10.96
C ASN A 85 2.43 0.62 11.13
N THR A 86 2.35 1.74 10.41
CA THR A 86 1.21 2.66 10.46
C THR A 86 -0.04 2.00 9.89
N TRP A 87 0.07 1.43 8.70
CA TRP A 87 -1.03 0.76 8.02
C TRP A 87 -1.42 -0.54 8.72
N LYS A 88 -0.47 -1.34 9.20
CA LYS A 88 -0.75 -2.55 10.01
C LYS A 88 -1.60 -2.23 11.24
N ASN A 89 -1.28 -1.15 11.94
CA ASN A 89 -2.05 -0.70 13.09
C ASN A 89 -3.44 -0.18 12.72
N TYR A 90 -3.60 0.43 11.54
CA TYR A 90 -4.90 0.87 11.04
C TYR A 90 -5.77 -0.32 10.61
N LEU A 91 -5.24 -1.17 9.74
CA LEU A 91 -5.91 -2.30 9.13
C LEU A 91 -6.28 -3.40 10.14
N SER A 92 -5.49 -3.57 11.21
CA SER A 92 -5.84 -4.50 12.29
C SER A 92 -7.11 -4.09 13.06
N LYS A 93 -7.47 -2.79 13.08
CA LYS A 93 -8.70 -2.31 13.71
C LYS A 93 -9.95 -2.63 12.90
N ILE A 94 -9.78 -2.94 11.61
CA ILE A 94 -10.85 -3.25 10.68
C ILE A 94 -10.75 -4.68 10.11
N ASP A 95 -9.96 -5.54 10.76
CA ASP A 95 -9.80 -6.97 10.47
C ASP A 95 -9.48 -7.27 9.00
N ARG A 96 -8.48 -6.55 8.45
CA ARG A 96 -8.06 -6.71 7.05
C ARG A 96 -6.83 -7.58 6.90
N LYS A 97 -6.82 -8.33 5.79
CA LYS A 97 -5.71 -9.20 5.41
C LYS A 97 -4.52 -8.35 4.98
N ILE A 98 -3.46 -8.47 5.76
CA ILE A 98 -2.17 -7.85 5.49
C ILE A 98 -1.22 -8.93 5.04
N GLN A 99 -0.43 -8.63 4.02
CA GLN A 99 0.71 -9.46 3.68
C GLN A 99 1.86 -9.15 4.63
N GLU A 100 2.35 -10.16 5.34
CA GLU A 100 3.46 -9.97 6.27
C GLU A 100 4.75 -9.61 5.52
N VAL A 101 5.56 -8.84 6.22
CA VAL A 101 6.80 -8.24 5.72
C VAL A 101 7.86 -8.41 6.78
N HIS A 102 9.01 -8.97 6.39
CA HIS A 102 10.18 -9.09 7.26
C HIS A 102 11.23 -8.05 6.87
N PHE A 103 11.41 -7.05 7.73
CA PHE A 103 12.54 -6.13 7.64
C PHE A 103 13.75 -6.77 8.34
N ASP A 104 14.94 -6.65 7.76
CA ASP A 104 16.17 -7.17 8.38
C ASP A 104 16.63 -6.23 9.50
N ASP A 105 16.98 -6.75 10.67
CA ASP A 105 17.65 -5.96 11.72
C ASP A 105 19.13 -5.74 11.33
N LYS A 106 19.40 -4.74 10.48
CA LYS A 106 20.76 -4.38 10.03
C LYS A 106 21.47 -3.40 10.97
#